data_AF-A0A7I8EJ44-F1
#
_entry.id   AF-A0A7I8EJ44-F1
#
_cell.length_a   1.000
_cell.length_b   1.000
_cell.length_c   1.000
_cell.angle_alpha   90.00
_cell.angle_beta   90.00
_cell.angle_gamma   90.00
#
_symmetry.space_group_name_H-M   'P 1'
#
loop_
_entity.id
_entity.type
_entity.pdbx_description
1 polymer ?
#
loop_
_entity_poly.entity_id
_entity_poly.type
_entity_poly.pdbx_seq_one_letter_code
_entity_poly.pdbx_strand_id
1 'polypeptide(L)'
;MSFDLSFWYEDQPITAEQALQVYEQLCESNDTVVKPHPNIALFLQAVSQHYPPISDYPEEKLEECPWSVQWDVTSGSVIFCMTWPAGRNLATHFIQLAHEHDLVCYNPQRSEVYLPPSLLDLQEMHPYEHETASSRPIEVWPSWREVEAALNRGTPIKRETFLLKDPVNSEEE
;
A
#
# COMPACT_ATOMS: atom_id res chain seq x y z
N MET A 1 -8.13 18.44 2.55
CA MET A 1 -7.85 17.14 1.91
C MET A 1 -7.18 16.26 2.94
N SER A 2 -7.68 15.05 3.17
CA SER A 2 -7.08 14.04 4.05
C SER A 2 -6.00 13.27 3.29
N PHE A 3 -5.17 12.54 4.04
CA PHE A 3 -4.29 11.52 3.53
C PHE A 3 -4.83 10.17 3.99
N ASP A 4 -5.15 9.29 3.05
CA ASP A 4 -5.88 8.06 3.32
C ASP A 4 -4.95 6.86 3.11
N LEU A 5 -5.08 5.83 3.94
CA LEU A 5 -4.48 4.51 3.71
C LEU A 5 -5.51 3.45 4.04
N SER A 6 -5.65 2.46 3.16
CA SER A 6 -6.51 1.31 3.40
C SER A 6 -5.68 0.05 3.60
N PHE A 7 -6.16 -0.82 4.48
CA PHE A 7 -5.49 -2.03 4.90
C PHE A 7 -6.48 -3.19 4.92
N TRP A 8 -6.08 -4.33 4.36
CA TRP A 8 -6.87 -5.57 4.38
C TRP A 8 -5.97 -6.78 4.18
N TYR A 9 -6.52 -7.98 4.37
CA TYR A 9 -5.82 -9.23 4.14
C TYR A 9 -6.14 -9.79 2.74
N GLU A 10 -5.14 -10.36 2.07
CA GLU A 10 -5.29 -11.07 0.81
C GLU A 10 -4.60 -12.43 0.87
N ASP A 11 -5.19 -13.43 0.21
CA ASP A 11 -4.61 -14.77 0.09
C ASP A 11 -3.64 -14.87 -1.11
N GLN A 12 -3.68 -13.90 -2.02
CA GLN A 12 -2.90 -13.89 -3.25
C GLN A 12 -2.41 -12.47 -3.58
N PRO A 13 -1.26 -12.33 -4.26
CA PRO A 13 -0.77 -11.03 -4.69
C PRO A 13 -1.78 -10.30 -5.57
N ILE A 14 -1.98 -9.00 -5.34
CA ILE A 14 -2.87 -8.15 -6.13
C ILE A 14 -2.10 -7.01 -6.81
N THR A 15 -2.60 -6.53 -7.94
CA THR A 15 -2.07 -5.34 -8.62
C THR A 15 -2.63 -4.05 -8.02
N ALA A 16 -2.03 -2.91 -8.37
CA ALA A 16 -2.52 -1.60 -7.93
C ALA A 16 -3.94 -1.29 -8.47
N GLU A 17 -4.28 -1.77 -9.67
CA GLU A 17 -5.63 -1.63 -10.24
C GLU A 17 -6.66 -2.47 -9.49
N GLN A 18 -6.31 -3.70 -9.10
CA GLN A 18 -7.17 -4.55 -8.27
C GLN A 18 -7.36 -3.93 -6.88
N ALA A 19 -6.28 -3.43 -6.28
CA ALA A 19 -6.32 -2.74 -4.99
C ALA A 19 -7.19 -1.47 -5.02
N LEU A 20 -7.16 -0.71 -6.12
CA LEU A 20 -8.06 0.43 -6.32
C LEU A 20 -9.53 0.00 -6.32
N GLN A 21 -9.88 -1.07 -7.02
CA GLN A 21 -11.26 -1.57 -7.07
C GLN A 21 -11.75 -2.00 -5.68
N VAL A 22 -10.90 -2.69 -4.91
CA VAL A 22 -11.21 -3.04 -3.51
C VAL A 22 -11.43 -1.78 -2.67
N TYR A 23 -10.53 -0.80 -2.77
CA TYR A 23 -10.65 0.46 -2.05
C TYR A 23 -11.94 1.22 -2.38
N GLU A 24 -12.30 1.35 -3.66
CA GLU A 24 -13.53 2.01 -4.08
C GLU A 24 -14.77 1.33 -3.50
N GLN A 25 -14.81 -0.01 -3.50
CA GLN A 25 -15.89 -0.78 -2.87
C GLN A 25 -15.95 -0.57 -1.35
N LEU A 26 -14.80 -0.50 -0.67
CA LEU A 26 -14.76 -0.19 0.76
C LEU A 26 -15.27 1.23 1.05
N CYS A 27 -14.92 2.22 0.22
CA CYS A 27 -15.45 3.59 0.35
C CYS A 27 -16.98 3.66 0.14
N GLU A 28 -17.54 2.74 -0.63
CA GLU A 28 -18.99 2.57 -0.81
C GLU A 28 -19.64 1.76 0.34
N SER A 29 -18.89 1.48 1.42
CA SER A 29 -19.31 0.65 2.56
C SER A 29 -19.70 -0.78 2.16
N ASN A 30 -19.09 -1.32 1.10
CA ASN A 30 -19.23 -2.72 0.71
C ASN A 30 -18.16 -3.59 1.38
N ASP A 31 -18.43 -3.96 2.63
CA ASP A 31 -17.50 -4.74 3.46
C ASP A 31 -17.34 -6.20 2.99
N THR A 32 -18.18 -6.66 2.04
CA THR A 32 -18.13 -8.04 1.54
C THR A 32 -17.02 -8.28 0.52
N VAL A 33 -16.38 -7.21 0.02
CA VAL A 33 -15.26 -7.29 -0.93
C VAL A 33 -13.99 -7.86 -0.31
N VAL A 34 -13.86 -7.76 1.02
CA VAL A 34 -12.74 -8.31 1.80
C VAL A 34 -13.22 -9.41 2.75
N LYS A 35 -12.37 -10.40 3.00
CA LYS A 35 -12.66 -11.43 3.99
C LYS A 35 -12.31 -10.93 5.39
N PRO A 36 -13.13 -11.22 6.41
CA PRO A 36 -12.74 -11.00 7.81
C PRO A 36 -11.43 -11.72 8.14
N HIS A 37 -10.51 -11.05 8.83
CA HIS A 37 -9.21 -11.65 9.16
C HIS A 37 -8.69 -11.16 10.53
N PRO A 38 -8.18 -12.05 11.41
CA PRO A 38 -7.70 -11.67 12.74
C PRO A 38 -6.56 -10.64 12.73
N ASN A 39 -5.76 -10.59 11.66
CA ASN A 39 -4.65 -9.64 11.57
C ASN A 39 -5.11 -8.18 11.56
N ILE A 40 -6.34 -7.89 11.13
CA ILE A 40 -6.91 -6.53 11.23
C ILE A 40 -7.02 -6.10 12.68
N ALA A 41 -7.55 -6.97 13.55
CA ALA A 41 -7.67 -6.67 14.96
C ALA A 41 -6.30 -6.52 15.64
N LEU A 42 -5.33 -7.38 15.29
CA LEU A 42 -3.95 -7.29 15.81
C LEU A 42 -3.26 -6.00 15.35
N PHE A 43 -3.43 -5.62 14.10
CA PHE A 43 -2.90 -4.39 13.53
C PHE A 43 -3.49 -3.15 14.22
N LEU A 44 -4.82 -3.09 14.37
CA LEU A 44 -5.51 -2.01 15.08
C LEU A 44 -5.06 -1.91 16.55
N GLN A 45 -4.85 -3.06 17.21
CA GLN A 45 -4.28 -3.08 18.56
C GLN A 45 -2.88 -2.47 18.59
N ALA A 46 -2.01 -2.79 17.64
CA ALA A 46 -0.66 -2.22 17.57
C ALA A 46 -0.68 -0.71 17.29
N VAL A 47 -1.53 -0.25 16.36
CA VAL A 47 -1.70 1.17 16.05
C VAL A 47 -2.19 1.94 17.28
N SER A 48 -3.23 1.43 17.95
CA SER A 48 -3.86 2.12 19.10
C SER A 48 -2.95 2.28 20.32
N GLN A 49 -1.85 1.52 20.43
CA GLN A 49 -0.88 1.69 21.52
C GLN A 49 -0.16 3.05 21.48
N HIS A 50 -0.01 3.62 20.29
CA HIS A 50 0.70 4.89 20.08
C HIS A 50 -0.19 5.98 19.49
N TYR A 51 -1.17 5.59 18.68
CA TYR A 51 -2.09 6.49 17.99
C TYR A 51 -3.52 5.99 18.23
N PRO A 52 -4.13 6.27 19.39
CA PRO A 52 -5.49 5.83 19.68
C PRO A 52 -6.50 6.46 18.70
N PRO A 53 -7.70 5.89 18.52
CA PRO A 53 -8.77 6.51 17.72
C PRO A 53 -9.03 7.96 18.14
N ILE A 54 -9.55 8.79 17.23
CA ILE A 54 -9.79 10.23 17.52
C ILE A 54 -10.75 10.44 18.71
N SER A 55 -11.70 9.52 18.92
CA SER A 55 -12.60 9.53 20.08
C SER A 55 -11.90 9.35 21.43
N ASP A 56 -10.73 8.70 21.41
CA ASP A 56 -9.98 8.29 22.61
C ASP A 56 -8.71 9.14 22.77
N TYR A 57 -8.49 10.12 21.90
CA TYR A 57 -7.36 11.03 21.98
C TYR A 57 -7.55 12.03 23.14
N PRO A 58 -6.53 12.30 23.97
CA PRO A 58 -6.62 13.29 25.03
C PRO A 58 -6.93 14.68 24.45
N GLU A 59 -7.88 15.39 25.05
CA GLU A 59 -8.34 16.72 24.58
C GLU A 59 -7.17 17.71 24.49
N GLU A 60 -6.27 17.67 25.46
CA GLU A 60 -5.07 18.50 25.53
C GLU A 60 -4.00 18.17 24.47
N LYS A 61 -4.14 17.05 23.74
CA LYS A 61 -3.25 16.61 22.67
C LYS A 61 -3.93 16.49 21.30
N LEU A 62 -5.14 17.03 21.14
CA LEU A 62 -5.87 16.94 19.87
C LEU A 62 -5.11 17.55 18.69
N GLU A 63 -4.26 18.56 18.91
CA GLU A 63 -3.40 19.12 17.86
C GLU A 63 -2.34 18.13 17.35
N GLU A 64 -1.99 17.12 18.15
CA GLU A 64 -1.07 16.03 17.81
C GLU A 64 -1.82 14.81 17.21
N CYS A 65 -3.16 14.85 17.16
CA CYS A 65 -3.96 13.74 16.62
C CYS A 65 -3.68 13.57 15.13
N PRO A 66 -3.25 12.36 14.68
CA PRO A 66 -2.96 12.14 13.28
C PRO A 66 -4.24 12.04 12.44
N TRP A 67 -5.38 11.73 13.05
CA TRP A 67 -6.63 11.41 12.37
C TRP A 67 -7.43 12.66 12.02
N SER A 68 -8.03 12.68 10.83
CA SER A 68 -9.00 13.71 10.45
C SER A 68 -10.44 13.33 10.82
N VAL A 69 -10.70 12.03 10.92
CA VAL A 69 -12.00 11.43 11.26
C VAL A 69 -11.79 10.13 12.03
N GLN A 70 -12.87 9.54 12.55
CA GLN A 70 -12.86 8.19 13.12
C GLN A 70 -12.37 7.19 12.07
N TRP A 71 -11.67 6.14 12.52
CA TRP A 71 -11.31 5.02 11.64
C TRP A 71 -12.56 4.38 11.06
N ASP A 72 -12.51 4.10 9.76
CA ASP A 72 -13.51 3.28 9.10
C ASP A 72 -13.06 1.82 9.20
N VAL A 73 -13.73 1.03 10.04
CA VAL A 73 -13.28 -0.30 10.45
C VAL A 73 -14.36 -1.33 10.18
N THR A 74 -13.95 -2.41 9.54
CA THR A 74 -14.74 -3.63 9.36
C THR A 74 -13.99 -4.80 9.99
N SER A 75 -14.58 -5.99 9.98
CA SER A 75 -13.86 -7.20 10.41
C SER A 75 -12.74 -7.63 9.43
N GLY A 76 -12.71 -7.09 8.20
CA GLY A 76 -11.76 -7.47 7.14
C GLY A 76 -10.87 -6.34 6.65
N SER A 77 -11.13 -5.09 7.05
CA SER A 77 -10.40 -3.93 6.58
C SER A 77 -10.40 -2.78 7.59
N VAL A 78 -9.49 -1.84 7.37
CA VAL A 78 -9.53 -0.51 7.98
C VAL A 78 -9.09 0.55 6.97
N ILE A 79 -9.75 1.70 6.97
CA ILE A 79 -9.31 2.92 6.29
C ILE A 79 -8.94 3.97 7.34
N PHE A 80 -7.69 4.40 7.31
CA PHE A 80 -7.22 5.55 8.08
C PHE A 80 -7.29 6.80 7.23
N CYS A 81 -8.10 7.76 7.65
CA CYS A 81 -8.10 9.12 7.12
C CYS A 81 -7.32 10.03 8.08
N MET A 82 -6.14 10.45 7.65
CA MET A 82 -5.24 11.29 8.42
C MET A 82 -5.30 12.76 7.97
N THR A 83 -4.88 13.66 8.85
CA THR A 83 -4.50 15.01 8.43
C THR A 83 -3.34 14.92 7.44
N TRP A 84 -3.29 15.83 6.46
CA TRP A 84 -2.24 15.81 5.43
C TRP A 84 -0.80 15.83 6.01
N PRO A 85 -0.48 16.67 7.04
CA PRO A 85 0.84 16.66 7.65
C PRO A 85 1.16 15.33 8.34
N ALA A 86 0.20 14.75 9.07
CA ALA A 86 0.40 13.48 9.76
C ALA A 86 0.61 12.32 8.77
N GLY A 87 -0.21 12.23 7.72
CA GLY A 87 -0.08 11.20 6.69
C GLY A 87 1.28 11.22 6.02
N ARG A 88 1.83 12.41 5.70
CA ARG A 88 3.19 12.52 5.15
C ARG A 88 4.29 12.00 6.07
N ASN A 89 4.09 12.08 7.38
CA ASN A 89 5.08 11.67 8.38
C ASN A 89 4.90 10.20 8.81
N LEU A 90 3.66 9.71 8.84
CA LEU A 90 3.31 8.40 9.42
C LEU A 90 2.99 7.33 8.38
N ALA A 91 2.77 7.67 7.11
CA ALA A 91 2.41 6.67 6.09
C ALA A 91 3.41 5.52 6.02
N THR A 92 4.71 5.81 5.98
CA THR A 92 5.75 4.78 5.96
C THR A 92 5.71 3.89 7.20
N HIS A 93 5.41 4.45 8.38
CA HIS A 93 5.28 3.68 9.60
C HIS A 93 4.08 2.73 9.57
N PHE A 94 2.92 3.20 9.10
CA PHE A 94 1.73 2.35 9.00
C PHE A 94 1.83 1.28 7.90
N ILE A 95 2.50 1.59 6.79
CA ILE A 95 2.83 0.60 5.75
C ILE A 95 3.72 -0.50 6.33
N GLN A 96 4.77 -0.12 7.08
CA GLN A 96 5.67 -1.09 7.72
C GLN A 96 4.93 -1.96 8.75
N LEU A 97 4.07 -1.35 9.56
CA LEU A 97 3.29 -2.09 10.55
C LEU A 97 2.29 -3.04 9.87
N ALA A 98 1.65 -2.63 8.77
CA ALA A 98 0.78 -3.51 7.99
C ALA A 98 1.55 -4.71 7.42
N HIS A 99 2.76 -4.47 6.92
CA HIS A 99 3.66 -5.52 6.45
C HIS A 99 4.04 -6.52 7.56
N GLU A 100 4.29 -6.05 8.79
CA GLU A 100 4.56 -6.92 9.97
C GLU A 100 3.33 -7.73 10.41
N HIS A 101 2.13 -7.22 10.14
CA HIS A 101 0.86 -7.87 10.42
C HIS A 101 0.30 -8.64 9.22
N ASP A 102 1.09 -8.84 8.16
CA ASP A 102 0.71 -9.60 6.97
C ASP A 102 -0.57 -9.04 6.31
N LEU A 103 -0.63 -7.72 6.13
CA LEU A 103 -1.72 -7.00 5.49
C LEU A 103 -1.23 -6.29 4.23
N VAL A 104 -2.09 -6.27 3.22
CA VAL A 104 -1.95 -5.37 2.07
C VAL A 104 -2.23 -3.95 2.53
N CYS A 105 -1.45 -2.99 2.05
CA CYS A 105 -1.74 -1.57 2.18
C CYS A 105 -1.91 -0.93 0.80
N TYR A 106 -2.95 -0.11 0.63
CA TYR A 106 -3.14 0.69 -0.57
C TYR A 106 -3.11 2.18 -0.25
N ASN A 107 -2.37 2.91 -1.09
CA ASN A 107 -2.24 4.36 -1.04
C ASN A 107 -2.96 4.98 -2.25
N PRO A 108 -4.20 5.48 -2.09
CA PRO A 108 -4.97 6.06 -3.19
C PRO A 108 -4.36 7.37 -3.72
N GLN A 109 -3.58 8.11 -2.92
CA GLN A 109 -2.95 9.36 -3.36
C GLN A 109 -1.83 9.12 -4.37
N ARG A 110 -1.25 7.91 -4.39
CA ARG A 110 -0.15 7.53 -5.29
C ARG A 110 -0.49 6.38 -6.24
N SER A 111 -1.67 5.76 -6.06
CA SER A 111 -2.06 4.53 -6.75
C SER A 111 -1.03 3.41 -6.56
N GLU A 112 -0.56 3.26 -5.33
CA GLU A 112 0.47 2.29 -4.95
C GLU A 112 -0.12 1.22 -4.04
N VAL A 113 0.21 -0.04 -4.30
CA VAL A 113 -0.10 -1.19 -3.43
C VAL A 113 1.19 -1.72 -2.82
N TYR A 114 1.13 -2.03 -1.53
CA TYR A 114 2.22 -2.60 -0.76
C TYR A 114 1.78 -3.98 -0.28
N LEU A 115 2.47 -5.01 -0.76
CA LEU A 115 2.17 -6.40 -0.41
C LEU A 115 2.98 -6.83 0.82
N PRO A 116 2.42 -7.67 1.70
CA PRO A 116 3.17 -8.26 2.80
C PRO A 116 4.11 -9.39 2.33
N PRO A 117 5.07 -9.83 3.16
CA PRO A 117 6.06 -10.86 2.80
C PRO A 117 5.44 -12.16 2.28
N SER A 118 4.35 -12.62 2.90
CA SER A 118 3.69 -13.88 2.52
C SER A 118 3.25 -13.90 1.06
N LEU A 119 2.89 -12.72 0.51
CA LEU A 119 2.47 -12.57 -0.88
C LEU A 119 3.66 -12.33 -1.81
N LEU A 120 4.72 -11.67 -1.35
CA LEU A 120 5.95 -11.50 -2.13
C LEU A 120 6.64 -12.86 -2.38
N ASP A 121 6.70 -13.71 -1.36
CA ASP A 121 7.27 -15.06 -1.49
C ASP A 121 6.48 -15.93 -2.49
N LEU A 122 5.15 -15.73 -2.59
CA LEU A 122 4.31 -16.42 -3.57
C LEU A 122 4.55 -15.93 -5.00
N GLN A 123 4.86 -14.64 -5.20
CA GLN A 123 5.24 -14.12 -6.52
C GLN A 123 6.56 -14.72 -7.01
N GLU A 124 7.53 -14.91 -6.11
CA GLU A 124 8.84 -15.47 -6.46
C GLU A 124 8.78 -16.98 -6.76
N MET A 125 7.80 -17.71 -6.21
CA MET A 125 7.65 -19.16 -6.43
C MET A 125 6.96 -19.54 -7.75
N HIS A 126 6.29 -18.62 -8.45
CA HIS A 126 5.62 -18.86 -9.74
C HIS A 126 6.21 -18.07 -10.93
N PRO A 127 7.49 -18.26 -11.31
CA PRO A 127 8.10 -17.50 -12.42
C PRO A 127 7.66 -17.91 -13.84
N TYR A 128 6.68 -18.83 -14.03
CA TYR A 128 6.44 -19.47 -15.34
C TYR A 128 5.00 -19.52 -15.91
N GLU A 129 4.03 -18.76 -15.38
CA GLU A 129 2.69 -18.67 -16.02
C GLU A 129 2.37 -17.27 -16.59
N HIS A 130 3.31 -16.67 -17.31
CA HIS A 130 3.00 -15.55 -18.19
C HIS A 130 2.76 -16.04 -19.63
N GLU A 131 1.60 -16.65 -19.86
CA GLU A 131 1.09 -16.88 -21.22
C GLU A 131 -0.03 -15.88 -21.54
N THR A 132 0.37 -14.83 -22.26
CA THR A 132 -0.43 -13.96 -23.15
C THR A 132 -1.72 -13.32 -22.62
N ALA A 133 -1.59 -12.20 -21.91
CA ALA A 133 -2.53 -11.08 -22.07
C ALA A 133 -1.86 -9.75 -21.72
N SER A 134 -1.59 -8.95 -22.76
CA SER A 134 -1.31 -7.50 -22.69
C SER A 134 -0.08 -7.08 -21.87
N SER A 135 1.08 -7.06 -22.53
CA SER A 135 2.34 -6.48 -22.06
C SER A 135 2.19 -5.08 -21.47
N ARG A 136 2.29 -4.96 -20.15
CA ARG A 136 3.00 -3.85 -19.50
C ARG A 136 3.99 -4.45 -18.50
N PRO A 137 5.26 -4.02 -18.51
CA PRO A 137 6.23 -4.51 -17.55
C PRO A 137 5.78 -4.10 -16.15
N ILE A 138 5.68 -5.09 -15.25
CA ILE A 138 5.53 -4.85 -13.81
C ILE A 138 6.77 -4.06 -13.38
N GLU A 139 6.56 -2.84 -12.87
CA GLU A 139 7.62 -1.96 -12.43
C GLU A 139 8.25 -2.57 -11.16
N VAL A 140 9.35 -3.30 -11.32
CA VAL A 140 10.11 -3.87 -10.19
C VAL A 140 10.76 -2.72 -9.43
N TRP A 141 10.36 -2.52 -8.18
CA TRP A 141 10.94 -1.48 -7.33
C TRP A 141 12.37 -1.85 -6.91
N PRO A 142 13.25 -0.85 -6.74
CA PRO A 142 14.60 -1.08 -6.25
C PRO A 142 14.57 -1.63 -4.81
N SER A 143 15.62 -2.37 -4.46
CA SER A 143 15.77 -2.95 -3.13
C SER A 143 15.86 -1.87 -2.05
N TRP A 144 15.52 -2.22 -0.81
CA TRP A 144 15.46 -1.25 0.30
C TRP A 144 16.79 -0.50 0.56
N ARG A 145 17.93 -1.14 0.30
CA ARG A 145 19.26 -0.51 0.37
C ARG A 145 19.43 0.62 -0.65
N GLU A 146 18.80 0.53 -1.81
CA GLU A 146 18.91 1.52 -2.87
C GLU A 146 18.03 2.73 -2.59
N VAL A 147 16.85 2.50 -2.00
CA VAL A 147 15.94 3.57 -1.54
C VAL A 147 16.58 4.38 -0.41
N GLU A 148 17.13 3.72 0.61
CA GLU A 148 17.85 4.38 1.71
C GLU A 148 19.06 5.20 1.22
N ALA A 149 19.81 4.65 0.27
CA ALA A 149 20.98 5.33 -0.29
C ALA A 149 20.60 6.55 -1.15
N ALA A 150 19.44 6.56 -1.79
CA ALA A 150 18.96 7.71 -2.56
C ALA A 150 18.46 8.85 -1.67
N LEU A 151 17.71 8.51 -0.61
CA LEU A 151 17.23 9.48 0.38
C LEU A 151 18.38 10.18 1.11
N ASN A 152 19.42 9.42 1.49
CA ASN A 152 20.59 9.97 2.18
C ASN A 152 21.49 10.84 1.28
N ARG A 153 21.35 10.75 -0.05
CA ARG A 153 22.14 11.56 -1.01
C ARG A 153 21.41 12.82 -1.48
N GLY A 154 20.18 13.08 -1.03
CA GLY A 154 19.38 14.21 -1.47
C GLY A 154 19.18 14.27 -2.99
N THR A 155 19.36 13.15 -3.69
CA THR A 155 19.28 13.08 -5.15
C THR A 155 17.93 12.49 -5.53
N PRO A 156 17.16 13.12 -6.43
CA PRO A 156 15.89 12.55 -6.88
C PRO A 156 16.14 11.18 -7.52
N ILE A 157 15.37 10.18 -7.09
CA ILE A 157 15.34 8.85 -7.71
C ILE A 157 14.85 9.05 -9.15
N LYS A 158 15.77 9.02 -10.11
CA LYS A 158 15.41 9.06 -11.53
C LYS A 158 14.80 7.70 -11.88
N ARG A 159 13.53 7.72 -12.31
CA ARG A 159 12.94 6.62 -13.08
C ARG A 159 13.77 6.46 -14.34
N GLU A 160 14.59 5.43 -14.42
CA GLU A 160 15.21 5.07 -15.69
C GLU A 160 14.15 4.37 -16.54
N THR A 161 13.38 5.16 -17.26
CA THR A 161 12.62 4.68 -18.42
C THR A 161 13.65 4.28 -19.47
N PHE A 162 13.94 2.98 -19.58
CA PHE A 162 14.66 2.47 -20.74
C PHE A 162 13.77 2.72 -21.97
N LEU A 163 14.20 3.69 -22.78
CA LEU A 163 13.72 3.88 -24.14
C LEU A 163 13.86 2.55 -24.89
N LEU A 164 12.72 2.06 -25.40
CA LEU A 164 12.65 1.06 -26.46
C LEU A 164 13.70 1.41 -27.52
N LYS A 165 14.71 0.55 -27.69
CA LYS A 165 15.39 0.47 -28.99
C LYS A 165 14.34 -0.08 -29.96
N ASP A 166 14.02 0.71 -30.98
CA ASP A 166 13.16 0.30 -32.07
C ASP A 166 13.59 -1.08 -32.60
N PRO A 167 12.65 -1.99 -32.90
CA PRO A 167 12.99 -3.25 -33.52
C PRO A 167 13.60 -2.98 -34.90
N VAL A 168 14.80 -3.51 -35.09
CA VAL A 168 15.45 -3.69 -36.39
C VAL A 168 14.44 -4.38 -37.33
N ASN A 169 13.93 -3.63 -38.31
CA ASN A 169 13.22 -4.22 -39.43
C ASN A 169 14.27 -4.93 -40.29
N SER A 170 14.25 -6.25 -40.22
CA SER A 170 15.00 -7.12 -41.12
C SER A 170 14.12 -7.27 -42.37
N GLU A 171 14.34 -6.44 -43.38
CA GLU A 171 13.92 -6.77 -44.74
C GLU A 171 15.16 -7.28 -45.47
N GLU A 172 15.19 -8.61 -45.61
CA GLU A 172 15.94 -9.30 -46.64
C GLU A 172 15.31 -9.00 -48.02
N GLU A 173 16.21 -8.91 -49.00
CA GLU A 173 16.03 -8.98 -50.47
C GLU A 173 15.81 -7.68 -51.29
#